data_AF-A0A2N2SPD5-F1
#
_entry.id   AF-A0A2N2SPD5-F1
#
_cell.length_a   1.000
_cell.length_b   1.000
_cell.length_c   1.000
_cell.angle_alpha   90.00
_cell.angle_beta   90.00
_cell.angle_gamma   90.00
#
_symmetry.space_group_name_H-M   'P 1'
#
loop_
_entity.id
_entity.type
_entity.pdbx_description
1 polymer ?
#
loop_
_entity_poly.entity_id
_entity_poly.type
_entity_poly.pdbx_seq_one_letter_code
_entity_poly.pdbx_strand_id
1 'polypeptide(L)'
;DYKVDEAQVFQTMFEHGNQEKIRVEGFSMLDMKRYLDHLGFRADGIEASLDQLASAGVPAIALIQENGYAHFVVIKGLRADKVLLGDPAMGTRVMPRSRFEQIWINSILLVARNRVDIARFNEESDWRILPRAPLARGLDRNMVDVQLLQRGTWDY
;
A
#
# COMPACT_ATOMS: atom_id res chain seq x y z
N ASP A 1 13.81 -2.13 -1.67
CA ASP A 1 12.72 -2.60 -0.80
C ASP A 1 13.04 -2.38 0.66
N TYR A 2 12.49 -1.31 1.24
CA TYR A 2 12.41 -1.17 2.68
C TYR A 2 11.15 -1.89 3.14
N LYS A 3 11.30 -3.06 3.76
CA LYS A 3 10.19 -3.72 4.45
C LYS A 3 10.15 -3.16 5.86
N VAL A 4 9.13 -2.35 6.13
CA VAL A 4 8.89 -1.75 7.44
C VAL A 4 7.60 -2.33 7.99
N ASP A 5 7.67 -2.82 9.23
CA ASP A 5 6.50 -3.25 10.00
C ASP A 5 5.79 -2.01 10.55
N GLU A 6 4.45 -2.03 10.58
CA GLU A 6 3.65 -0.93 11.12
C GLU A 6 4.07 -0.62 12.55
N ALA A 7 4.22 -1.64 13.41
CA ALA A 7 4.61 -1.45 14.80
C ALA A 7 5.97 -0.72 14.93
N GLN A 8 6.92 -1.03 14.04
CA GLN A 8 8.22 -0.38 14.02
C GLN A 8 8.13 1.09 13.56
N VAL A 9 7.33 1.37 12.52
CA VAL A 9 7.07 2.75 12.06
C VAL A 9 6.42 3.55 13.19
N PHE A 10 5.41 2.98 13.85
CA PHE A 10 4.71 3.58 14.98
C PHE A 10 5.65 3.90 16.13
N GLN A 11 6.48 2.93 16.53
CA GLN A 11 7.43 3.12 17.62
C GLN A 11 8.41 4.26 17.30
N THR A 12 9.00 4.25 16.10
CA THR A 12 9.97 5.29 15.72
C THR A 12 9.32 6.66 15.62
N MET A 13 8.10 6.75 15.06
CA MET A 13 7.34 8.01 15.01
C MET A 13 6.96 8.50 16.42
N PHE A 14 6.66 7.59 17.35
CA PHE A 14 6.34 7.93 18.73
C PHE A 14 7.55 8.44 19.50
N GLU A 15 8.71 7.81 19.32
CA GLU A 15 9.98 8.20 19.96
C GLU A 15 10.47 9.58 19.49
N HIS A 16 10.25 9.92 18.21
CA HIS A 16 10.73 11.16 17.60
C HIS A 16 9.64 12.26 17.45
N GLY A 17 8.40 11.95 17.81
CA GLY A 17 7.25 12.83 17.72
C GLY A 17 6.87 13.50 19.04
N ASN A 18 5.78 14.28 19.02
CA ASN A 18 5.20 14.80 20.26
C ASN A 18 4.33 13.71 20.90
N GLN A 19 4.88 13.01 21.89
CA GLN A 19 4.21 11.88 22.55
C GLN A 19 2.89 12.26 23.21
N GLU A 20 2.80 13.43 23.84
CA GLU A 20 1.57 13.90 24.49
C GLU A 20 0.48 14.12 23.45
N LYS A 21 0.83 14.74 22.32
CA LYS A 21 -0.10 14.96 21.22
C LYS A 21 -0.52 13.67 20.55
N ILE A 22 0.42 12.76 20.27
CA ILE A 22 0.15 11.48 19.61
C ILE A 22 -0.79 10.61 20.45
N ARG A 23 -0.65 10.62 21.79
CA ARG A 23 -1.56 9.88 22.69
C ARG A 23 -3.01 10.37 22.63
N VAL A 24 -3.22 11.65 22.35
CA VAL A 24 -4.55 12.30 22.37
C VAL A 24 -5.17 12.35 20.97
N GLU A 25 -4.38 12.66 19.95
CA GLU A 25 -4.85 12.98 18.60
C GLU A 25 -4.42 11.94 17.54
N GLY A 26 -3.52 11.02 17.88
CA GLY A 26 -2.89 10.11 16.93
C GLY A 26 -1.75 10.77 16.11
N PHE A 27 -1.27 10.07 15.08
CA PHE A 27 -0.17 10.55 14.25
C PHE A 27 -0.64 11.58 13.22
N SER A 28 0.12 12.67 13.09
CA SER A 28 -0.15 13.70 12.10
C SER A 28 0.72 13.54 10.84
N MET A 29 0.33 14.20 9.74
CA MET A 29 1.16 14.31 8.54
C MET A 29 2.54 14.91 8.83
N LEU A 30 2.65 15.81 9.81
CA LEU A 30 3.92 16.40 10.22
C LEU A 30 4.83 15.36 10.89
N ASP A 31 4.27 14.47 11.71
CA ASP A 31 5.05 13.39 12.34
C ASP A 31 5.59 12.43 11.28
N MET A 32 4.78 12.08 10.28
CA MET A 32 5.22 11.24 9.16
C MET A 32 6.31 11.93 8.34
N LYS A 33 6.18 13.23 8.06
CA LYS A 33 7.24 13.99 7.40
C LYS A 33 8.55 13.93 8.17
N ARG A 34 8.52 14.16 9.50
CA ARG A 34 9.72 14.10 10.36
C ARG A 34 10.37 12.72 10.33
N TYR A 35 9.56 11.66 10.34
CA TYR A 35 10.04 10.29 10.22
C TYR A 35 10.74 10.05 8.86
N LEU A 36 10.14 10.48 7.76
CA LEU A 36 10.75 10.40 6.44
C LEU A 36 12.06 11.20 6.36
N ASP A 37 12.09 12.41 6.91
CA ASP A 37 13.30 13.24 6.97
C ASP A 37 14.41 12.56 7.77
N HIS A 38 14.09 11.88 8.88
CA HIS A 38 15.04 11.09 9.67
C HIS A 38 15.61 9.90 8.87
N LEU A 39 14.79 9.25 8.06
CA LEU A 39 15.24 8.21 7.12
C LEU A 39 16.00 8.78 5.91
N GLY A 40 16.15 10.10 5.80
CA GLY A 40 16.83 10.78 4.69
C GLY A 40 15.97 10.97 3.45
N PHE A 41 14.65 10.78 3.53
CA PHE A 41 13.70 11.16 2.50
C PHE A 41 13.25 12.60 2.72
N ARG A 42 13.59 13.51 1.80
CA ARG A 42 13.09 14.89 1.84
C ARG A 42 11.67 14.90 1.28
N ALA A 43 10.67 14.82 2.16
CA ALA A 43 9.27 14.75 1.79
C ALA A 43 8.52 16.07 1.98
N ASP A 44 7.53 16.33 1.12
CA ASP A 44 6.64 17.50 1.25
C ASP A 44 5.19 17.10 1.22
N GLY A 45 4.40 17.76 2.07
CA GLY A 45 2.96 17.70 2.04
C GLY A 45 2.44 18.60 0.92
N ILE A 46 1.79 18.00 -0.07
CA ILE A 46 1.09 18.71 -1.13
C ILE A 46 -0.38 18.29 -1.12
N GLU A 47 -1.27 19.24 -1.36
CA GLU A 47 -2.66 18.94 -1.67
C GLU A 47 -2.76 18.69 -3.17
N ALA A 48 -3.15 17.48 -3.56
CA ALA A 48 -3.25 17.09 -4.96
C ALA A 48 -4.28 15.99 -5.14
N SER A 49 -4.93 15.96 -6.29
CA SER A 49 -5.82 14.88 -6.70
C SER A 49 -5.05 13.63 -7.14
N LEU A 50 -5.74 12.48 -7.18
CA LEU A 50 -5.16 11.26 -7.74
C LEU A 50 -4.79 11.42 -9.23
N ASP A 51 -5.49 12.25 -9.99
CA ASP A 51 -5.16 12.50 -11.40
C ASP A 51 -3.87 13.29 -11.55
N GLN A 52 -3.63 14.27 -10.67
CA GLN A 52 -2.36 14.98 -10.59
C GLN A 52 -1.22 14.03 -10.17
N LEU A 53 -1.47 13.14 -9.21
CA LEU A 53 -0.49 12.13 -8.81
C LEU A 53 -0.16 11.15 -9.95
N ALA A 54 -1.17 10.67 -10.67
CA ALA A 54 -1.00 9.79 -11.83
C ALA A 54 -0.19 10.49 -12.94
N SER A 55 -0.45 11.78 -13.17
CA SER A 55 0.28 12.59 -14.14
C SER A 55 1.74 12.83 -13.72
N ALA A 56 1.99 13.01 -12.42
CA ALA A 56 3.34 13.15 -11.89
C ALA A 56 4.14 11.84 -11.96
N GLY A 57 3.46 10.69 -11.90
CA GLY A 57 4.10 9.39 -12.06
C GLY A 57 5.04 9.02 -10.92
N VAL A 58 4.77 9.52 -9.71
CA VAL A 58 5.61 9.29 -8.52
C VAL A 58 4.80 8.63 -7.41
N PRO A 59 5.40 7.74 -6.59
CA PRO A 59 4.75 7.23 -5.39
C PRO A 59 4.54 8.34 -4.37
N ALA A 60 3.44 8.25 -3.63
CA ALA A 60 3.12 9.19 -2.57
C ALA A 60 2.59 8.46 -1.33
N ILE A 61 2.81 9.04 -0.15
CA ILE A 61 2.24 8.56 1.10
C ILE A 61 0.95 9.33 1.38
N ALA A 62 -0.12 8.62 1.67
CA ALA A 62 -1.42 9.17 2.00
C ALA A 62 -1.88 8.69 3.37
N LEU A 63 -2.67 9.52 4.06
CA LEU A 63 -3.34 9.16 5.31
C LEU A 63 -4.77 8.72 5.01
N ILE A 64 -5.13 7.49 5.40
CA ILE A 64 -6.48 6.94 5.20
C ILE A 64 -7.10 6.54 6.54
N GLN A 65 -8.44 6.58 6.63
CA GLN A 65 -9.20 6.06 7.75
C GLN A 65 -9.97 4.80 7.34
N GLU A 66 -9.56 3.65 7.84
CA GLU A 66 -10.21 2.36 7.56
C GLU A 66 -10.53 1.67 8.90
N ASN A 67 -11.73 1.10 9.02
CA ASN A 67 -12.18 0.38 10.22
C ASN A 67 -12.08 1.18 11.54
N GLY A 68 -12.25 2.51 11.48
CA GLY A 68 -12.20 3.39 12.66
C GLY A 68 -10.79 3.81 13.06
N TYR A 69 -9.76 3.45 12.28
CA TYR A 69 -8.37 3.75 12.57
C TYR A 69 -7.69 4.46 11.39
N ALA A 70 -6.90 5.49 11.70
CA ALA A 70 -6.14 6.24 10.70
C ALA A 70 -4.71 5.68 10.59
N HIS A 71 -4.28 5.38 9.37
CA HIS A 71 -2.93 4.89 9.09
C HIS A 71 -2.41 5.38 7.75
N PHE A 72 -1.09 5.27 7.58
CA PHE A 72 -0.41 5.72 6.38
C PHE A 72 -0.25 4.57 5.39
N VAL A 73 -0.55 4.86 4.12
CA VAL A 73 -0.36 3.93 3.01
C VAL A 73 0.48 4.59 1.91
N VAL A 74 1.24 3.77 1.19
CA VAL A 74 1.99 4.21 0.02
C VAL A 74 1.17 3.96 -1.24
N ILE A 75 0.80 5.00 -1.98
CA ILE A 75 0.25 4.86 -3.32
C ILE A 75 1.40 4.53 -4.26
N LYS A 76 1.46 3.27 -4.71
CA LYS A 76 2.51 2.76 -5.60
C LYS A 76 2.10 2.81 -7.07
N GLY A 77 0.81 2.95 -7.35
CA GLY A 77 0.29 2.99 -8.70
C GLY A 77 -1.17 3.41 -8.79
N LEU A 78 -1.53 3.95 -9.94
CA LEU A 78 -2.89 4.36 -10.30
C LEU A 78 -3.21 3.84 -11.70
N ARG A 79 -4.35 3.15 -11.82
CA ARG A 79 -5.02 2.78 -13.08
C ARG A 79 -6.42 3.38 -13.07
N ALA A 80 -7.08 3.40 -14.23
CA ALA A 80 -8.36 4.10 -14.46
C ALA A 80 -9.33 4.05 -13.27
N ASP A 81 -9.61 2.86 -12.73
CA ASP A 81 -10.56 2.63 -11.64
C ASP A 81 -9.91 2.07 -10.36
N LYS A 82 -8.57 1.98 -10.28
CA LYS A 82 -7.87 1.25 -9.21
C LYS A 82 -6.65 1.97 -8.68
N VAL A 83 -6.47 1.88 -7.38
CA VAL A 83 -5.30 2.35 -6.64
C VAL A 83 -4.54 1.14 -6.12
N LEU A 84 -3.25 1.12 -6.41
CA LEU A 84 -2.31 0.14 -5.87
C LEU A 84 -1.67 0.73 -4.61
N LEU A 85 -1.92 0.08 -3.48
CA LEU A 85 -1.48 0.52 -2.16
C LEU A 85 -0.41 -0.43 -1.62
N GLY A 86 0.69 0.12 -1.13
CA GLY A 86 1.61 -0.54 -0.22
C GLY A 86 1.24 -0.18 1.20
N ASP A 87 0.63 -1.14 1.90
CA ASP A 87 0.20 -1.01 3.29
C ASP A 87 1.25 -1.70 4.18
N PRO A 88 1.89 -1.01 5.15
CA PRO A 88 2.85 -1.65 6.04
C PRO A 88 2.27 -2.82 6.84
N ALA A 89 0.97 -2.78 7.15
CA ALA A 89 0.29 -3.79 7.95
C ALA A 89 -0.20 -4.96 7.09
N MET A 90 -0.81 -4.66 5.95
CA MET A 90 -1.49 -5.66 5.11
C MET A 90 -0.68 -6.09 3.87
N GLY A 91 0.47 -5.47 3.63
CA GLY A 91 1.26 -5.66 2.42
C GLY A 91 0.69 -4.90 1.22
N THR A 92 1.06 -5.31 0.01
CA THR A 92 0.57 -4.62 -1.20
C THR A 92 -0.84 -5.12 -1.55
N ARG A 93 -1.79 -4.21 -1.76
CA ARG A 93 -3.18 -4.51 -2.14
C ARG A 93 -3.70 -3.56 -3.21
N VAL A 94 -4.74 -3.98 -3.92
CA VAL A 94 -5.43 -3.15 -4.92
C VAL A 94 -6.81 -2.77 -4.38
N MET A 95 -7.15 -1.50 -4.49
CA MET A 95 -8.42 -0.94 -4.03
C MET A 95 -9.12 -0.19 -5.17
N PRO A 96 -10.46 -0.23 -5.28
CA PRO A 96 -11.19 0.66 -6.17
C PRO A 96 -10.91 2.13 -5.85
N ARG A 97 -10.72 2.97 -6.86
CA ARG A 97 -10.46 4.40 -6.69
C ARG A 97 -11.53 5.10 -5.86
N SER A 98 -12.79 4.85 -6.15
CA SER A 98 -13.93 5.41 -5.41
C SER A 98 -13.90 5.04 -3.92
N ARG A 99 -13.48 3.82 -3.59
CA ARG A 99 -13.32 3.37 -2.21
C ARG A 99 -12.17 4.11 -1.52
N PHE A 100 -11.05 4.29 -2.22
CA PHE A 100 -9.90 5.03 -1.67
C PHE A 100 -10.26 6.49 -1.39
N GLU A 101 -10.91 7.17 -2.33
CA GLU A 101 -11.33 8.57 -2.18
C GLU A 101 -12.29 8.78 -0.98
N GLN A 102 -13.10 7.77 -0.63
CA GLN A 102 -14.00 7.83 0.53
C GLN A 102 -13.29 7.75 1.88
N ILE A 103 -12.16 7.04 1.93
CA ILE A 103 -11.39 6.82 3.17
C ILE A 103 -10.19 7.76 3.28
N TRP A 104 -9.87 8.51 2.23
CA TRP A 104 -8.72 9.39 2.17
C TRP A 104 -8.96 10.69 2.93
N ILE A 105 -8.05 10.99 3.86
CA ILE A 105 -8.17 12.15 4.74
C ILE A 105 -7.50 13.37 4.09
N ASN A 106 -8.25 14.46 3.97
CA ASN A 106 -7.79 15.81 3.60
C ASN A 106 -7.09 15.98 2.24
N SER A 107 -7.07 14.96 1.37
CA SER A 107 -6.43 15.02 0.05
C SER A 107 -4.94 15.44 0.05
N ILE A 108 -4.26 15.24 1.18
CA ILE A 108 -2.84 15.56 1.33
C ILE A 108 -2.00 14.33 1.00
N LEU A 109 -0.95 14.55 0.22
CA LEU A 109 0.06 13.58 -0.16
C LEU A 109 1.44 14.00 0.35
N LEU A 110 2.22 13.06 0.87
CA LEU A 110 3.64 13.24 1.12
C LEU A 110 4.43 12.64 -0.04
N VAL A 111 5.20 13.48 -0.74
CA VAL A 111 6.02 13.07 -1.89
C VAL A 111 7.49 13.29 -1.58
N ALA A 112 8.33 12.28 -1.79
CA ALA A 112 9.77 12.38 -1.59
C ALA A 112 10.46 13.03 -2.80
N ARG A 113 11.08 14.21 -2.63
CA ARG A 113 11.72 14.97 -3.73
C ARG A 113 13.13 14.52 -4.08
N ASN A 114 13.87 13.93 -3.14
CA ASN A 114 15.29 13.61 -3.33
C ASN A 114 15.56 12.19 -3.84
N ARG A 115 14.51 11.43 -4.17
CA ARG A 115 14.58 10.03 -4.63
C ARG A 115 13.65 9.76 -5.82
N VAL A 116 13.21 10.81 -6.52
CA VAL A 116 12.24 10.71 -7.62
C VAL A 116 12.80 9.90 -8.79
N ASP A 117 14.11 9.98 -9.01
CA ASP A 117 14.87 9.29 -10.06
C ASP A 117 14.86 7.76 -9.94
N ILE A 118 14.82 7.25 -8.71
CA ILE A 118 14.74 5.80 -8.43
C ILE A 118 13.33 5.37 -8.04
N ALA A 119 12.38 6.30 -7.98
CA ALA A 119 11.03 6.02 -7.57
C ALA A 119 10.32 5.18 -8.63
N ARG A 120 9.83 4.01 -8.22
CA ARG A 120 9.08 3.10 -9.08
C ARG A 120 7.59 3.34 -8.88
N PHE A 121 6.91 3.79 -9.93
CA PHE A 121 5.47 3.99 -9.94
C PHE A 121 4.83 3.16 -11.04
N ASN A 122 3.68 2.55 -10.76
CA ASN A 122 2.92 1.77 -11.73
C ASN A 122 3.64 0.55 -12.34
N GLU A 123 4.63 -0.01 -11.65
CA GLU A 123 5.34 -1.22 -12.07
C GLU A 123 4.40 -2.40 -12.28
N GLU A 124 4.49 -3.05 -13.45
CA GLU A 124 3.58 -4.14 -13.80
C GLU A 124 3.69 -5.32 -12.83
N SER A 125 4.88 -5.57 -12.29
CA SER A 125 5.13 -6.59 -11.26
C SER A 125 4.26 -6.38 -10.02
N ASP A 126 4.07 -5.12 -9.61
CA ASP A 126 3.36 -4.79 -8.38
C ASP A 126 1.84 -4.97 -8.54
N TRP A 127 1.34 -5.03 -9.78
CA TRP A 127 -0.06 -5.34 -10.08
C TRP A 127 -0.35 -6.86 -10.14
N ARG A 128 0.67 -7.72 -10.15
CA ARG A 128 0.52 -9.19 -10.27
C ARG A 128 0.28 -9.88 -8.91
N ILE A 129 -0.42 -9.22 -7.99
CA ILE A 129 -0.68 -9.71 -6.62
C ILE A 129 -1.79 -10.79 -6.58
N LEU A 130 -2.45 -11.06 -7.70
CA LEU A 130 -3.41 -12.15 -7.83
C LEU A 130 -2.83 -13.24 -8.76
N PRO A 131 -2.79 -14.52 -8.36
CA PRO A 131 -2.73 -15.58 -9.36
C PRO A 131 -3.96 -15.41 -10.24
N ARG A 132 -3.75 -15.31 -11.56
CA ARG A 132 -4.89 -15.33 -12.49
C ARG A 132 -5.67 -16.60 -12.19
N ALA A 133 -6.89 -16.49 -11.69
CA ALA A 133 -7.83 -17.61 -11.75
C ALA A 133 -7.86 -18.02 -13.23
N PRO A 134 -7.59 -19.29 -13.56
CA PRO A 134 -7.64 -19.74 -14.94
C PRO A 134 -9.11 -19.78 -15.36
N LEU A 135 -9.65 -18.63 -15.75
CA LEU A 135 -10.96 -18.53 -16.35
C LEU A 135 -10.78 -18.35 -17.85
N ALA A 136 -11.36 -19.31 -18.57
CA ALA A 136 -11.45 -19.42 -20.01
C ALA A 136 -10.17 -19.91 -20.75
N ARG A 137 -9.77 -21.15 -20.49
CA ARG A 137 -9.49 -22.06 -21.62
C ARG A 137 -10.76 -22.90 -21.78
N GLY A 138 -11.52 -22.57 -22.82
CA GLY A 138 -12.81 -23.14 -23.13
C GLY A 138 -12.79 -24.67 -23.19
N LEU A 139 -13.92 -25.22 -22.77
CA LEU A 139 -14.31 -26.61 -22.82
C LEU A 139 -13.93 -27.28 -24.16
N ASP A 140 -12.97 -28.18 -24.13
CA ASP A 140 -12.98 -29.31 -25.06
C ASP A 140 -13.56 -30.51 -24.29
N ARG A 141 -14.78 -30.88 -24.66
CA ARG A 141 -15.36 -32.17 -24.27
C ARG A 141 -14.53 -33.24 -24.97
N ASN A 142 -13.65 -33.93 -24.23
CA ASN A 142 -13.46 -35.38 -24.29
C ASN A 142 -12.30 -35.86 -23.38
N MET A 143 -12.64 -36.83 -22.51
CA MET A 143 -11.81 -37.86 -21.85
C MET A 143 -10.79 -37.46 -20.75
N VAL A 144 -11.02 -37.92 -19.49
CA VAL A 144 -10.36 -39.07 -18.79
C VAL A 144 -8.88 -38.76 -18.48
N ASP A 145 -8.41 -38.64 -17.24
CA ASP A 145 -8.43 -39.66 -16.18
C ASP A 145 -8.24 -39.02 -14.79
N VAL A 146 -9.02 -39.48 -13.81
CA VAL A 146 -8.79 -39.19 -12.38
C VAL A 146 -8.03 -40.40 -11.84
N GLN A 147 -6.70 -40.35 -11.92
CA GLN A 147 -5.85 -41.29 -11.19
C GLN A 147 -5.36 -40.66 -9.89
N LEU A 148 -6.05 -41.10 -8.83
CA LEU A 148 -5.57 -41.34 -7.47
C LEU A 148 -4.06 -41.56 -7.36
N LEU A 149 -3.48 -41.09 -6.25
CA LEU A 149 -2.47 -41.72 -5.39
C LEU A 149 -2.09 -40.64 -4.34
N GLN A 150 -2.02 -40.81 -3.03
CA GLN A 150 -2.43 -41.84 -2.10
C GLN A 150 -2.25 -41.19 -0.70
N ARG A 151 -3.23 -41.33 0.19
CA ARG A 151 -3.04 -41.04 1.63
C ARG A 151 -2.03 -42.04 2.19
N GLY A 152 -0.99 -41.53 2.87
CA GLY A 152 -0.13 -42.32 3.76
C GLY A 152 -0.51 -42.03 5.21
N THR A 153 -1.20 -42.98 5.83
CA THR A 153 -1.52 -43.07 7.27
C THR A 153 -0.45 -43.86 8.00
N TRP A 154 -0.05 -43.44 9.20
CA TRP A 154 0.43 -44.35 10.26
C TRP A 154 0.13 -43.74 11.64
N ASP A 155 -0.81 -44.35 12.36
CA ASP A 155 -0.89 -44.36 13.82
C ASP A 155 -0.90 -45.84 14.24
N TYR A 156 0.08 -46.24 15.04
CA TYR A 156 0.07 -47.17 16.20
C TYR A 156 1.51 -47.55 16.55
#